data_AF-N2ASV1-F1
#
_entry.id   AF-N2ASV1-F1
#
_cell.length_a   1.000
_cell.length_b   1.000
_cell.length_c   1.000
_cell.angle_alpha   90.00
_cell.angle_beta   90.00
_cell.angle_gamma   90.00
#
_symmetry.space_group_name_H-M   'P 1'
#
loop_
_entity.id
_entity.type
_entity.pdbx_description
1 polymer ?
#
loop_
_entity_poly.entity_id
_entity_poly.type
_entity_poly.pdbx_seq_one_letter_code
_entity_poly.pdbx_strand_id
1 'polypeptide(L)'
;MKLTMYEIENPEKFLDIVNQCKGSVELVSEQGDRLNLKSELTKYIAISKLFSDNTFINQMELIASDPDDINFLLKYMMEGK
;
A
#
# COMPACT_ATOMS: atom_id res chain seq x y z
N MET A 1 -6.91 1.95 -10.58
CA MET A 1 -6.09 0.89 -11.23
C MET A 1 -5.50 -0.03 -10.16
N LYS A 2 -4.96 -1.20 -10.53
CA LYS A 2 -4.48 -2.23 -9.58
C LYS A 2 -2.97 -2.46 -9.72
N LEU A 3 -2.31 -2.80 -8.62
CA LEU A 3 -0.90 -3.18 -8.56
C LEU A 3 -0.69 -4.32 -7.55
N THR A 4 0.19 -5.26 -7.85
CA THR A 4 0.58 -6.31 -6.89
C THR A 4 1.57 -5.76 -5.87
N MET A 5 1.33 -5.99 -4.58
CA MET A 5 2.24 -5.59 -3.51
C MET A 5 3.47 -6.51 -3.46
N TYR A 6 4.60 -5.89 -3.14
CA TYR A 6 5.86 -6.59 -2.84
C TYR A 6 6.32 -6.22 -1.42
N GLU A 7 7.39 -6.86 -0.98
CA GLU A 7 8.03 -6.55 0.30
C GLU A 7 8.39 -5.06 0.41
N ILE A 8 8.08 -4.46 1.56
CA ILE A 8 8.33 -3.05 1.85
C ILE A 8 9.36 -2.97 2.97
N GLU A 9 10.55 -2.50 2.64
CA GLU A 9 11.64 -2.36 3.62
C GLU A 9 11.40 -1.23 4.63
N ASN A 10 10.66 -0.18 4.22
CA ASN A 10 10.37 0.97 5.08
C ASN A 10 8.87 1.32 5.07
N PRO A 11 8.10 0.78 6.04
CA PRO A 11 6.67 1.01 6.18
C PRO A 11 6.26 2.47 6.35
N GLU A 12 7.03 3.26 7.11
CA GLU A 12 6.74 4.67 7.35
C GLU A 12 6.84 5.48 6.05
N LYS A 13 7.95 5.29 5.31
CA LYS A 13 8.14 5.93 4.01
C LYS A 13 7.05 5.55 3.03
N PHE A 14 6.62 4.28 3.01
CA PHE A 14 5.50 3.85 2.18
C PHE A 14 4.21 4.59 2.53
N LEU A 15 3.89 4.74 3.81
CA LEU A 15 2.71 5.48 4.25
C LEU A 15 2.78 6.96 3.90
N ASP A 16 3.96 7.58 3.96
CA ASP A 16 4.17 8.96 3.53
C ASP A 16 3.91 9.13 2.03
N ILE A 17 4.32 8.16 1.21
CA ILE A 17 4.03 8.13 -0.23
C ILE A 17 2.52 7.97 -0.47
N VAL A 18 1.86 7.07 0.26
CA VAL A 18 0.40 6.91 0.20
C VAL A 18 -0.34 8.18 0.58
N ASN A 19 0.13 8.93 1.58
CA ASN A 19 -0.47 10.20 1.98
C ASN A 19 -0.36 11.30 0.91
N GLN A 20 0.69 11.24 0.07
CA GLN A 20 0.92 12.20 -1.02
C GLN A 20 0.06 11.92 -2.26
N CYS A 21 -0.52 10.72 -2.38
CA CYS A 21 -1.45 10.39 -3.45
C CYS A 21 -2.65 11.34 -3.43
N LYS A 22 -3.26 11.65 -4.57
CA LYS A 22 -4.45 12.51 -4.66
C LYS A 22 -5.72 11.74 -4.27
N GLY A 23 -5.89 10.54 -4.84
CA GLY A 23 -7.06 9.68 -4.69
C GLY A 23 -7.03 8.80 -3.45
N SER A 24 -8.01 7.89 -3.32
CA SER A 24 -7.92 6.83 -2.32
C SER A 24 -6.88 5.80 -2.74
N VAL A 25 -6.23 5.20 -1.74
CA VAL A 25 -5.34 4.06 -1.92
C VAL A 25 -5.81 2.97 -0.97
N GLU A 26 -6.15 1.81 -1.51
CA GLU A 26 -6.71 0.69 -0.78
C GLU A 26 -5.80 -0.53 -0.90
N LEU A 27 -5.62 -1.25 0.20
CA LEU A 27 -5.08 -2.60 0.22
C LEU A 27 -6.25 -3.58 0.13
N VAL A 28 -6.17 -4.52 -0.80
CA VAL A 28 -7.24 -5.47 -1.11
C VAL A 28 -6.73 -6.90 -1.02
N SER A 29 -7.40 -7.73 -0.22
CA SER A 29 -7.10 -9.16 -0.11
C SER A 29 -7.67 -9.95 -1.30
N GLU A 30 -7.21 -11.17 -1.52
CA GLU A 30 -7.82 -12.09 -2.49
C GLU A 30 -9.29 -12.39 -2.19
N GLN A 31 -9.70 -12.26 -0.92
CA GLN A 31 -11.07 -12.46 -0.45
C GLN A 31 -11.96 -11.24 -0.69
N GLY A 32 -11.36 -10.11 -1.08
CA GLY A 32 -12.06 -8.87 -1.41
C GLY A 32 -12.20 -7.89 -0.25
N ASP A 33 -11.59 -8.15 0.90
CA ASP A 33 -11.53 -7.18 2.00
C ASP A 33 -10.77 -5.95 1.55
N ARG A 34 -11.23 -4.76 1.96
CA ARG A 34 -10.63 -3.49 1.56
C ARG A 34 -10.22 -2.69 2.78
N LEU A 35 -9.00 -2.18 2.72
CA LEU A 35 -8.38 -1.41 3.78
C LEU A 35 -7.90 -0.07 3.20
N ASN A 36 -8.52 1.05 3.58
CA ASN A 36 -8.15 2.36 3.04
C ASN A 36 -6.90 2.91 3.76
N LEU A 37 -5.77 2.93 3.07
CA LEU A 37 -4.46 3.28 3.64
C LEU A 37 -4.29 4.74 4.02
N LYS A 38 -5.22 5.61 3.62
CA LYS A 38 -5.25 7.00 4.09
C LYS A 38 -5.91 7.17 5.46
N SER A 39 -6.63 6.17 5.95
CA SER A 39 -7.25 6.21 7.29
C SER A 39 -6.20 5.99 8.38
N GLU A 40 -6.21 6.82 9.43
CA GLU A 40 -5.30 6.70 10.58
C GLU A 40 -5.36 5.33 11.27
N LEU A 41 -6.55 4.76 11.42
CA LEU A 41 -6.71 3.40 11.98
C LEU A 41 -6.08 2.35 11.08
N THR A 42 -6.24 2.52 9.78
CA THR A 42 -5.65 1.61 8.80
C THR A 42 -4.13 1.74 8.78
N LYS A 43 -3.57 2.95 8.88
CA LYS A 43 -2.12 3.16 8.98
C LYS A 43 -1.53 2.38 10.15
N TYR A 44 -2.19 2.44 11.31
CA TYR A 44 -1.77 1.69 12.50
C TYR A 44 -1.76 0.16 12.27
N ILE A 45 -2.82 -0.36 11.65
CA ILE A 45 -2.93 -1.79 11.32
C ILE A 45 -1.87 -2.18 10.26
N ALA A 46 -1.69 -1.37 9.23
CA ALA A 46 -0.75 -1.61 8.14
C ALA A 46 0.69 -1.66 8.65
N ILE A 47 1.09 -0.68 9.48
CA ILE A 47 2.37 -0.67 10.22
C ILE A 47 2.52 -1.98 10.99
N SER A 48 1.56 -2.31 11.87
CA SER A 48 1.67 -3.52 12.70
C SER A 48 1.86 -4.78 11.84
N LYS A 49 1.12 -4.93 10.75
CA LYS A 49 1.22 -6.09 9.86
C LYS A 49 2.53 -6.12 9.06
N LEU A 50 2.96 -4.97 8.53
CA LEU A 50 4.24 -4.78 7.84
C LEU A 50 5.44 -5.12 8.74
N PHE A 51 5.34 -4.82 10.04
CA PHE A 51 6.41 -5.10 11.00
C PHE A 51 6.36 -6.51 11.62
N SER A 52 5.25 -7.24 11.49
CA SER A 52 5.04 -8.52 12.20
C SER A 52 5.24 -9.76 11.34
N ASP A 53 4.96 -9.72 10.03
CA ASP A 53 5.17 -10.87 9.13
C ASP A 53 5.02 -10.45 7.65
N ASN A 54 6.12 -10.50 6.89
CA ASN A 54 6.16 -10.05 5.49
C ASN A 54 5.36 -10.96 4.53
N THR A 55 4.96 -12.15 4.98
CA THR A 55 4.20 -13.13 4.18
C THR A 55 2.77 -12.68 3.89
N PHE A 56 2.13 -11.92 4.78
CA PHE A 56 0.73 -11.52 4.62
C PHE A 56 0.53 -10.50 3.49
N ILE A 57 1.56 -9.74 3.15
CA ILE A 57 1.47 -8.61 2.21
C ILE A 57 1.66 -9.05 0.76
N ASN A 58 2.39 -10.13 0.52
CA ASN A 58 2.66 -10.67 -0.81
C ASN A 58 1.40 -11.18 -1.55
N GLN A 59 0.26 -11.28 -0.85
CA GLN A 59 -1.02 -11.73 -1.42
C GLN A 59 -2.05 -10.59 -1.52
N MET A 60 -1.62 -9.34 -1.36
CA MET A 60 -2.54 -8.20 -1.43
C MET A 60 -2.30 -7.33 -2.67
N GLU A 61 -3.38 -6.76 -3.17
CA GLU A 61 -3.36 -5.79 -4.25
C GLU A 61 -3.47 -4.38 -3.68
N LEU A 62 -2.75 -3.45 -4.29
CA LEU A 62 -2.94 -2.02 -4.08
C LEU A 62 -3.86 -1.46 -5.17
N ILE A 63 -4.90 -0.75 -4.76
CA ILE A 63 -5.83 -0.08 -5.68
C ILE A 63 -5.76 1.42 -5.43
N ALA A 64 -5.37 2.19 -6.44
CA ALA A 64 -5.51 3.65 -6.40
C ALA A 64 -6.70 4.11 -7.25
N SER A 65 -7.45 5.08 -6.74
CA SER A 65 -8.58 5.67 -7.48
C SER A 65 -8.13 6.65 -8.56
N ASP A 66 -7.02 7.36 -8.33
CA ASP A 66 -6.43 8.28 -9.30
C ASP A 66 -5.38 7.53 -10.15
N PRO A 67 -5.42 7.65 -11.50
CA PRO A 67 -4.46 6.99 -12.37
C PRO A 67 -3.03 7.52 -12.24
N ASP A 68 -2.84 8.79 -11.86
CA ASP A 68 -1.50 9.37 -11.69
C ASP A 68 -0.79 8.78 -10.46
N ASP A 69 -1.55 8.49 -9.40
CA ASP A 69 -1.04 7.94 -8.14
C ASP A 69 -0.41 6.56 -8.36
N ILE A 70 -0.92 5.78 -9.31
CA ILE A 70 -0.34 4.46 -9.65
C ILE A 70 1.08 4.58 -10.17
N ASN A 71 1.35 5.57 -11.03
CA ASN A 71 2.70 5.78 -11.55
C ASN A 71 3.65 6.20 -10.42
N PHE A 72 3.17 7.00 -9.48
CA PHE A 72 3.91 7.45 -8.32
C PHE A 72 4.24 6.29 -7.36
N LEU A 73 3.26 5.44 -7.06
CA LEU A 73 3.41 4.25 -6.23
C LEU A 73 4.32 3.20 -6.88
N LEU A 74 4.18 2.97 -8.19
CA LEU A 74 5.05 2.10 -8.97
C LEU A 74 6.51 2.54 -8.89
N LYS A 75 6.76 3.84 -9.07
CA LYS A 75 8.11 4.40 -8.99
C LYS A 75 8.74 4.11 -7.63
N TYR A 76 8.01 4.33 -6.53
CA TYR A 76 8.48 4.00 -5.19
C TYR A 76 8.83 2.51 -5.04
N MET A 77 7.97 1.61 -5.51
CA MET A 77 8.21 0.16 -5.41
C MET A 77 9.39 -0.32 -6.27
N MET A 78 9.69 0.38 -7.37
CA MET A 78 10.84 0.06 -8.23
C MET A 78 12.16 0.65 -7.71
N GLU A 79 12.12 1.83 -7.08
CA GLU A 79 13.29 2.49 -6.49
C GLU A 79 13.76 1.83 -5.18
N GLY A 80 12.90 1.04 -4.53
CA GLY A 80 13.22 0.25 -3.34
C GLY A 80 13.72 -1.17 -3.61
N LYS A 81 14.04 -1.51 -4.88
CA LYS A 81 14.74 -2.74 -5.26
C LYS A 81 16.23 -2.52 -5.47
#